data_AF-A0A1V5P477-F1
#
_entry.id   AF-A0A1V5P477-F1
#
_cell.length_a   1.000
_cell.length_b   1.000
_cell.length_c   1.000
_cell.angle_alpha   90.00
_cell.angle_beta   90.00
_cell.angle_gamma   90.00
#
_symmetry.space_group_name_H-M   'P 1'
#
loop_
_entity.id
_entity.type
_entity.pdbx_description
1 polymer ?
#
loop_
_entity_poly.entity_id
_entity_poly.type
_entity_poly.pdbx_seq_one_letter_code
_entity_poly.pdbx_strand_id
1 'polypeptide(L)'
;MFWREDSDRIFVVYQSGTWQGFANTWRDGDPTYTCGTETTPPTPLRGFGKAWCSSTTVREGLGSALDLERGFDSTLQDFERGIILRMDTGTIYLLFADGKWSKR
;
A
#
# COMPACT_ATOMS: atom_id res chain seq x y z
N MET A 1 2.10 -2.24 1.38
CA MET A 1 1.24 -1.28 0.67
C MET A 1 2.09 -0.58 -0.39
N PHE A 2 1.48 -0.10 -1.46
CA PHE A 2 2.17 0.62 -2.55
C PHE A 2 1.39 1.87 -2.88
N TRP A 3 2.08 3.00 -3.10
CA TRP A 3 1.45 4.22 -3.60
C TRP A 3 1.80 4.37 -5.07
N ARG A 4 0.81 4.73 -5.86
CA ARG A 4 0.92 5.02 -7.28
C ARG A 4 0.60 6.49 -7.48
N GLU A 5 1.60 7.25 -7.93
CA GLU A 5 1.55 8.71 -8.03
C GLU A 5 0.53 9.21 -9.06
N ASP A 6 0.54 8.67 -10.28
CA ASP A 6 -0.27 9.17 -11.41
C ASP A 6 -1.79 9.21 -11.17
N SER A 7 -2.28 8.38 -10.25
CA SER A 7 -3.70 8.19 -9.92
C SER A 7 -3.97 8.44 -8.44
N ASP A 8 -2.94 8.80 -7.68
CA ASP A 8 -2.95 8.99 -6.23
C ASP A 8 -3.65 7.85 -5.48
N ARG A 9 -3.27 6.61 -5.82
CA ARG A 9 -3.88 5.39 -5.26
C ARG A 9 -2.91 4.62 -4.38
N ILE A 10 -3.46 4.00 -3.34
CA ILE A 10 -2.75 3.11 -2.43
C ILE A 10 -3.24 1.69 -2.65
N PHE A 11 -2.36 0.79 -3.06
CA PHE A 11 -2.62 -0.64 -3.16
C PHE A 11 -2.21 -1.36 -1.87
N VAL A 12 -3.15 -2.10 -1.32
CA VAL A 12 -2.96 -2.99 -0.17
C VAL A 12 -2.92 -4.42 -0.67
N VAL A 13 -1.79 -5.08 -0.50
CA VAL A 13 -1.56 -6.47 -0.93
C VAL A 13 -1.48 -7.34 0.32
N TYR A 14 -2.44 -8.25 0.49
CA TYR A 14 -2.60 -9.04 1.70
C TYR A 14 -1.94 -10.41 1.56
N GLN A 15 -1.47 -10.97 2.68
CA GLN A 15 -0.90 -12.33 2.72
C GLN A 15 -1.92 -13.42 2.35
N SER A 16 -3.22 -13.12 2.44
CA SER A 16 -4.33 -14.00 2.03
C SER A 16 -4.40 -14.24 0.52
N GLY A 17 -3.60 -13.55 -0.30
CA GLY A 17 -3.62 -13.67 -1.77
C GLY A 17 -4.59 -12.70 -2.46
N THR A 18 -5.23 -11.80 -1.70
CA THR A 18 -6.09 -10.73 -2.23
C THR A 18 -5.42 -9.37 -2.17
N TRP A 19 -5.87 -8.42 -2.98
CA TRP A 19 -5.45 -7.03 -2.91
C TRP A 19 -6.64 -6.08 -3.06
N GLN A 20 -6.46 -4.85 -2.60
CA GLN A 20 -7.45 -3.78 -2.70
C GLN A 20 -6.76 -2.44 -3.01
N GLY A 21 -7.47 -1.55 -3.70
CA GLY A 21 -7.00 -0.20 -3.98
C GLY A 21 -7.84 0.85 -3.27
N PHE A 22 -7.18 1.79 -2.59
CA PHE A 22 -7.78 2.91 -1.88
C PHE A 22 -7.34 4.23 -2.53
N ALA A 23 -8.18 5.25 -2.48
CA ALA A 23 -7.74 6.61 -2.77
C ALA A 23 -6.83 7.09 -1.64
N ASN A 24 -5.73 7.77 -1.97
CA ASN A 24 -4.96 8.47 -0.96
C ASN A 24 -5.73 9.71 -0.50
N THR A 25 -6.06 9.75 0.79
CA THR A 25 -6.83 10.84 1.41
C THR A 25 -5.98 11.71 2.33
N TRP A 26 -4.69 11.42 2.47
CA TRP A 26 -3.76 12.24 3.21
C TRP A 26 -3.35 13.46 2.38
N ARG A 27 -3.26 14.64 3.00
CA ARG A 27 -2.87 15.90 2.35
C ARG A 27 -1.77 16.61 3.12
N ASP A 28 -1.05 17.51 2.46
CA ASP A 28 -0.04 18.33 3.12
C ASP A 28 -0.69 19.16 4.25
N GLY A 29 -0.10 19.07 5.45
CA GLY A 29 -0.65 19.64 6.68
C GLY A 29 -1.38 18.62 7.56
N ASP A 30 -1.77 17.46 7.03
CA ASP A 30 -2.28 16.37 7.87
C ASP A 30 -1.16 15.81 8.77
N PRO A 31 -1.52 15.24 9.95
CA PRO A 31 -0.55 14.58 10.81
C PRO A 31 0.24 13.48 10.08
N THR A 32 1.53 13.36 10.40
CA THR A 32 2.39 12.27 9.88
C THR A 32 1.85 10.90 10.30
N TYR A 33 1.39 10.77 11.55
CA TYR A 33 0.74 9.57 12.07
C TYR A 33 -0.76 9.85 12.21
N THR A 34 -1.59 9.16 11.43
CA THR A 34 -3.06 9.30 11.54
C THR A 34 -3.57 8.75 12.86
N CYS A 35 -2.97 7.66 13.34
CA CYS A 35 -3.25 7.05 14.63
C CYS A 35 -1.98 6.37 15.14
N GLY A 36 -1.91 6.12 16.45
CA GLY A 36 -0.74 5.53 17.07
C GLY A 36 0.50 6.42 16.96
N THR A 37 1.67 5.80 17.01
CA THR A 37 2.97 6.48 17.04
C THR A 37 3.99 5.67 16.23
N GLU A 38 5.21 6.20 16.12
CA GLU A 38 6.39 5.47 15.62
C GLU A 38 6.80 4.31 16.54
N THR A 39 6.32 4.32 17.78
CA THR A 39 6.71 3.38 18.83
C THR A 39 5.79 2.16 18.88
N THR A 40 6.25 1.10 19.55
CA THR A 40 5.75 -0.27 19.42
C THR A 40 4.24 -0.44 19.67
N PRO A 41 3.47 -1.03 18.73
CA PRO A 41 3.87 -1.39 17.36
C PRO A 41 3.87 -0.16 16.42
N PRO A 42 4.89 -0.01 15.55
CA PRO A 42 4.99 1.14 14.66
C PRO A 42 3.78 1.20 13.71
N THR A 43 3.34 2.42 13.43
CA THR A 43 2.24 2.70 12.50
C THR A 43 2.78 3.26 11.19
N PRO A 44 2.15 2.96 10.04
CA PRO A 44 2.54 3.58 8.77
C PRO A 44 2.34 5.09 8.79
N LEU A 45 3.08 5.79 7.94
CA LEU A 45 3.10 7.25 7.82
C LEU A 45 2.09 7.72 6.76
N ARG A 46 1.68 8.99 6.89
CA ARG A 46 0.99 9.77 5.85
C ARG A 46 -0.15 8.99 5.16
N GLY A 47 -0.05 8.78 3.85
CA GLY A 47 -1.07 8.12 3.04
C GLY A 47 -1.34 6.67 3.48
N PHE A 48 -0.31 5.85 3.69
CA PHE A 48 -0.54 4.48 4.15
C PHE A 48 -1.07 4.47 5.58
N GLY A 49 -0.57 5.35 6.45
CA GLY A 49 -1.07 5.55 7.80
C GLY A 49 -2.56 5.88 7.82
N LYS A 50 -2.97 6.80 6.95
CA LYS A 50 -4.38 7.19 6.76
C LYS A 50 -5.24 6.01 6.35
N ALA A 51 -4.81 5.24 5.34
CA ALA A 51 -5.54 4.07 4.86
C ALA A 51 -5.59 2.94 5.90
N TRP A 52 -4.50 2.67 6.61
CA TRP A 52 -4.39 1.63 7.64
C TRP A 52 -5.20 1.97 8.88
N CYS A 53 -5.12 3.21 9.37
CA CYS A 53 -5.86 3.66 10.56
C CYS A 53 -7.36 3.76 10.31
N SER A 54 -7.77 4.15 9.10
CA SER A 54 -9.19 4.40 8.77
C SER A 54 -9.95 3.13 8.37
N SER A 55 -9.27 2.01 8.13
CA SER A 55 -9.90 0.74 7.73
C SER A 55 -9.48 -0.39 8.66
N THR A 56 -10.44 -0.91 9.43
CA THR A 56 -10.23 -2.11 10.26
C THR A 56 -9.81 -3.31 9.43
N THR A 57 -10.40 -3.49 8.25
CA THR A 57 -10.04 -4.56 7.30
C THR A 57 -8.58 -4.49 6.86
N VAL A 58 -8.08 -3.28 6.52
CA VAL A 58 -6.66 -3.10 6.15
C VAL A 58 -5.77 -3.42 7.33
N ARG A 59 -6.11 -2.89 8.51
CA ARG A 59 -5.33 -3.07 9.73
C ARG A 59 -5.23 -4.53 10.16
N GLU A 60 -6.36 -5.25 10.20
CA GLU A 60 -6.40 -6.65 10.58
C GLU A 60 -5.78 -7.55 9.52
N GLY A 61 -5.94 -7.21 8.23
CA GLY A 61 -5.40 -8.00 7.12
C GLY A 61 -3.89 -7.87 6.93
N LEU A 62 -3.29 -6.72 7.27
CA LEU A 62 -1.85 -6.51 7.20
C LEU A 62 -1.12 -6.74 8.53
N GLY A 63 -1.78 -6.45 9.65
CA GLY A 63 -1.14 -6.37 10.96
C GLY A 63 -0.30 -5.10 11.14
N SER A 64 0.66 -5.18 12.05
CA SER A 64 1.58 -4.08 12.38
C SER A 64 2.59 -3.81 11.27
N ALA A 65 3.05 -2.56 11.16
CA ALA A 65 4.16 -2.25 10.27
C ALA A 65 5.44 -2.99 10.73
N LEU A 66 6.25 -3.43 9.76
CA LEU A 66 7.52 -4.13 10.02
C LEU A 66 8.74 -3.25 9.72
N ASP A 67 8.53 -2.18 8.96
CA ASP A 67 9.58 -1.26 8.51
C ASP A 67 8.96 0.10 8.19
N LEU A 68 9.81 1.13 8.09
CA LEU A 68 9.40 2.48 7.69
C LEU A 68 9.02 2.53 6.21
N GLU A 69 8.20 3.52 5.88
CA GLU A 69 7.86 3.82 4.49
C GLU A 69 9.11 4.30 3.73
N ARG A 70 9.29 3.76 2.53
CA ARG A 70 10.34 4.20 1.60
C ARG A 70 9.74 4.56 0.25
N GLY A 71 10.25 5.65 -0.31
CA GLY A 71 10.05 6.00 -1.71
C GLY A 71 11.13 5.36 -2.59
N PHE A 72 10.75 4.93 -3.78
CA PHE A 72 11.65 4.43 -4.81
C PHE A 72 10.99 4.56 -6.18
N ASP A 73 11.80 4.64 -7.23
CA ASP A 73 11.30 4.63 -8.60
C ASP A 73 10.86 3.21 -8.99
N SER A 74 9.61 3.10 -9.44
CA SER A 74 9.00 1.84 -9.83
C SER A 74 8.51 1.90 -11.27
N THR A 75 8.60 0.78 -11.98
CA THR A 75 7.87 0.61 -13.24
C THR A 75 6.49 0.05 -12.93
N LEU A 76 5.46 0.81 -13.25
CA LEU A 76 4.07 0.35 -13.23
C LEU A 76 3.54 0.27 -14.65
N GLN A 77 2.79 -0.80 -14.94
CA GLN A 77 2.17 -1.02 -16.23
C GLN A 77 0.76 -1.59 -16.05
N ASP A 78 -0.24 -0.84 -16.51
CA ASP A 78 -1.59 -1.36 -16.63
C ASP A 78 -1.68 -2.34 -17.81
N PHE A 79 -2.50 -3.37 -17.66
CA PHE A 79 -2.89 -4.29 -18.73
C PHE A 79 -4.36 -4.64 -18.58
N GLU A 80 -4.95 -5.28 -19.61
CA GLU A 80 -6.40 -5.57 -19.67
C GLU A 80 -6.96 -6.20 -18.40
N ARG A 81 -6.17 -7.04 -17.71
CA ARG A 81 -6.61 -7.80 -16.53
C ARG A 81 -5.91 -7.38 -15.24
N GLY A 82 -5.28 -6.20 -15.19
CA GLY A 82 -4.67 -5.74 -13.93
C GLY A 82 -3.51 -4.77 -14.07
N ILE A 83 -2.61 -4.83 -13.09
CA ILE A 83 -1.44 -3.95 -12.97
C ILE A 83 -0.20 -4.80 -12.71
N ILE A 84 0.89 -4.51 -13.41
CA ILE A 84 2.22 -5.00 -13.09
C ILE A 84 2.96 -3.92 -12.33
N LEU A 85 3.55 -4.26 -11.19
CA LEU A 85 4.38 -3.38 -10.38
C LEU A 85 5.75 -4.03 -10.17
N ARG A 86 6.81 -3.33 -10.52
CA ARG A 86 8.20 -3.78 -10.31
C ARG A 86 8.86 -2.99 -9.19
N MET A 87 9.31 -3.70 -8.16
CA MET A 87 10.09 -3.14 -7.07
C MET A 87 11.49 -2.72 -7.52
N ASP A 88 12.12 -1.82 -6.76
CA ASP A 88 13.54 -1.51 -6.83
C ASP A 88 14.43 -2.75 -6.67
N THR A 89 13.99 -3.73 -5.87
CA THR A 89 14.65 -5.04 -5.70
C THR A 89 14.53 -5.97 -6.91
N GLY A 90 13.77 -5.58 -7.95
CA GLY A 90 13.47 -6.40 -9.11
C GLY A 90 12.32 -7.40 -8.91
N THR A 91 11.78 -7.52 -7.69
CA THR A 91 10.55 -8.30 -7.43
C THR A 91 9.38 -7.74 -8.24
N ILE A 92 8.57 -8.61 -8.85
CA ILE A 92 7.41 -8.20 -9.63
C ILE A 92 6.13 -8.67 -8.96
N TYR A 93 5.18 -7.75 -8.77
CA TYR A 93 3.81 -8.03 -8.37
C TYR A 93 2.87 -7.91 -9.55
N LEU A 94 1.98 -8.87 -9.72
CA LEU A 94 0.84 -8.81 -10.62
C LEU A 94 -0.42 -8.67 -9.78
N LEU A 95 -1.13 -7.56 -9.93
CA LEU A 95 -2.38 -7.25 -9.24
C LEU A 95 -3.53 -7.41 -10.24
N PHE A 96 -4.27 -8.51 -10.16
CA PHE A 96 -5.32 -8.84 -11.12
C PHE A 96 -6.63 -8.12 -10.81
N ALA A 97 -7.39 -7.76 -11.85
CA ALA A 97 -8.67 -7.07 -11.72
C ALA A 97 -9.74 -7.87 -10.95
N ASP A 98 -9.57 -9.19 -10.80
CA ASP A 98 -10.42 -10.06 -9.97
C ASP A 98 -10.10 -9.98 -8.48
N GLY A 99 -9.15 -9.13 -8.08
CA GLY A 99 -8.73 -8.92 -6.69
C GLY A 99 -7.67 -9.89 -6.19
N LYS A 100 -7.15 -10.80 -7.03
CA LYS A 100 -6.03 -11.69 -6.68
C LYS A 100 -4.69 -11.08 -7.04
N TRP A 101 -3.61 -11.55 -6.42
CA TRP A 101 -2.26 -11.17 -6.81
C TRP A 101 -1.29 -12.34 -6.92
N SER A 102 -0.20 -12.14 -7.66
CA SER A 102 0.94 -13.06 -7.75
C SER A 102 2.25 -12.30 -7.64
N LYS A 103 3.30 -12.96 -7.13
CA LYS A 103 4.67 -12.45 -7.08
C LYS A 103 5.61 -13.30 -7.95
N ARG A 104 6.59 -12.65 -8.57
CA ARG A 104 7.71 -13.26 -9.30
C ARG A 104 9.03 -12.72 -8.78
#